data_AF-A0A430EEY8-F1
#
_entry.id   AF-A0A430EEY8-F1
#
_cell.length_a   1.000
_cell.length_b   1.000
_cell.length_c   1.000
_cell.angle_alpha   90.00
_cell.angle_beta   90.00
_cell.angle_gamma   90.00
#
_symmetry.space_group_name_H-M   'P 1'
#
loop_
_entity.id
_entity.type
_entity.pdbx_description
1 polymer ?
#
loop_
_entity_poly.entity_id
_entity_poly.type
_entity_poly.pdbx_seq_one_letter_code
_entity_poly.pdbx_strand_id
1 'polypeptide(L)'
;MTDGTMLGQLIAQAEEEGAELTTLRAIAEEAGTVGANRALARLGLEDAGAAKDMAELRELLSAWRDAKKSMIKAVMQWLGRTMAALVLVLLALRLGFPGWLK
;
A
#
# COMPACT_ATOMS: atom_id res chain seq x y z
N MET A 1 16.84 3.81 -20.91
CA MET A 1 18.18 3.78 -20.27
C MET A 1 17.95 3.65 -18.79
N THR A 2 18.29 2.51 -18.20
CA THR A 2 18.19 2.27 -16.75
C THR A 2 19.38 2.94 -16.06
N ASP A 3 19.16 3.64 -14.95
CA ASP A 3 20.18 4.45 -14.27
C ASP A 3 21.44 3.64 -13.90
N GLY A 4 21.27 2.35 -13.57
CA GLY A 4 22.39 1.44 -13.29
C GLY A 4 23.30 1.17 -14.48
N THR A 5 22.79 1.27 -15.72
CA THR A 5 23.62 1.13 -16.92
C THR A 5 24.50 2.35 -17.15
N MET A 6 24.02 3.54 -16.77
CA MET A 6 24.75 4.80 -16.92
C MET A 6 25.94 4.87 -15.97
N LEU A 7 25.73 4.56 -14.68
CA LEU A 7 26.81 4.55 -13.69
C LEU A 7 27.91 3.54 -14.06
N GLY A 8 27.52 2.35 -14.53
CA GLY A 8 28.47 1.35 -15.01
C GLY A 8 29.31 1.83 -16.20
N GLN A 9 28.69 2.57 -17.13
CA GLN A 9 29.40 3.17 -18.29
C GLN A 9 30.40 4.26 -17.85
N LEU A 10 30.02 5.12 -16.90
CA LEU A 10 30.93 6.14 -16.37
C LEU A 10 32.11 5.55 -15.62
N ILE A 11 31.89 4.47 -14.85
CA ILE A 11 32.97 3.76 -14.16
C ILE A 11 33.93 3.14 -15.17
N ALA A 12 33.41 2.48 -16.22
CA ALA A 12 34.23 1.90 -17.28
C ALA A 12 35.05 2.96 -18.03
N GLN A 13 34.43 4.10 -18.36
CA GLN A 13 35.14 5.23 -18.97
C GLN A 13 36.25 5.78 -18.07
N ALA A 14 35.96 5.98 -16.77
CA ALA A 14 36.97 6.48 -15.83
C ALA A 14 38.12 5.49 -15.62
N GLU A 15 37.85 4.19 -15.65
CA GLU A 15 38.88 3.14 -15.62
C GLU A 15 39.78 3.20 -16.87
N GLU A 16 39.21 3.40 -18.06
CA GLU A 16 39.96 3.63 -19.31
C GLU A 16 40.83 4.91 -19.23
N GLU A 17 40.35 5.94 -18.53
CA GLU A 17 41.09 7.18 -18.26
C GLU A 17 42.14 7.02 -17.13
N GLY A 18 42.28 5.83 -16.54
CA GLY A 18 43.33 5.47 -15.58
C GLY A 18 42.94 5.60 -14.10
N ALA A 19 41.65 5.79 -13.80
CA ALA A 19 41.17 5.80 -12.41
C ALA A 19 41.12 4.38 -11.81
N GLU A 20 41.44 4.28 -10.52
CA GLU A 20 41.42 3.00 -9.82
C GLU A 20 39.96 2.54 -9.53
N LEU A 21 39.60 1.34 -9.97
CA LEU A 21 38.24 0.80 -9.83
C LEU A 21 37.75 0.71 -8.36
N THR A 22 38.65 0.41 -7.42
CA THR A 22 38.33 0.36 -5.98
C THR A 22 37.91 1.74 -5.46
N THR A 23 38.64 2.78 -5.85
CA THR A 23 38.34 4.18 -5.52
C THR A 23 37.00 4.61 -6.14
N LEU A 24 36.75 4.26 -7.41
CA LEU A 24 35.47 4.55 -8.07
C LEU A 24 34.28 3.87 -7.36
N ARG A 25 34.44 2.60 -6.94
CA ARG A 25 33.41 1.88 -6.18
C ARG A 25 33.17 2.51 -4.82
N ALA A 26 34.23 2.92 -4.11
CA ALA A 26 34.10 3.58 -2.82
C ALA A 26 33.35 4.91 -2.94
N ILE A 27 33.66 5.72 -3.97
CA ILE A 27 32.95 6.98 -4.25
C ILE A 27 31.48 6.71 -4.57
N ALA A 28 31.18 5.69 -5.40
CA ALA A 28 29.81 5.35 -5.76
C ALA A 28 28.98 4.91 -4.54
N GLU A 29 29.57 4.08 -3.67
CA GLU A 29 28.92 3.61 -2.43
C GLU A 29 28.65 4.76 -1.45
N GLU A 30 29.64 5.64 -1.26
CA GLU A 30 29.50 6.82 -0.40
C GLU A 30 28.46 7.80 -0.96
N ALA A 31 28.50 8.09 -2.27
CA ALA A 31 27.52 8.95 -2.92
C ALA A 31 26.10 8.37 -2.84
N GLY A 32 25.95 7.06 -2.99
CA GLY A 32 24.69 6.33 -2.82
C GLY A 32 24.17 6.43 -1.39
N THR A 33 25.02 6.15 -0.40
CA THR A 33 24.69 6.24 1.04
C THR A 33 24.28 7.65 1.45
N VAL A 34 25.07 8.65 1.04
CA VAL A 34 24.78 10.07 1.32
C VAL A 34 23.51 10.52 0.59
N GLY A 35 23.28 10.05 -0.63
CA GLY A 35 22.05 10.32 -1.39
C GLY A 35 20.81 9.74 -0.70
N ALA A 36 20.87 8.48 -0.28
CA ALA A 36 19.81 7.80 0.45
C ALA A 36 19.50 8.50 1.78
N ASN A 37 20.52 8.84 2.56
CA ASN A 37 20.36 9.55 3.83
C ASN A 37 19.73 10.94 3.63
N ARG A 38 20.11 11.71 2.61
CA ARG A 38 19.45 12.99 2.29
C ARG A 38 17.99 12.80 1.88
N ALA A 39 17.68 11.75 1.12
CA ALA A 39 16.32 11.45 0.72
C ALA A 39 15.45 11.10 1.92
N LEU A 40 15.95 10.25 2.83
CA LEU A 40 15.28 9.92 4.10
C LEU A 40 15.10 11.16 4.96
N ALA A 41 16.12 12.00 5.10
CA ALA A 41 16.04 13.25 5.86
C ALA A 41 15.00 14.23 5.30
N ARG A 42 14.88 14.34 3.96
CA ARG A 42 13.84 15.16 3.33
C ARG A 42 12.43 14.64 3.59
N LEU A 43 12.28 13.35 3.87
CA LEU A 43 11.02 12.71 4.25
C LEU A 43 10.80 12.73 5.77
N GLY A 44 11.76 13.19 6.56
CA GLY A 44 11.71 13.12 8.03
C GLY A 44 11.85 11.68 8.56
N LEU A 45 12.56 10.80 7.84
CA LEU A 45 12.74 9.38 8.13
C LEU A 45 14.21 9.01 8.43
N GLU A 46 15.01 9.98 8.86
CA GLU A 46 16.44 9.82 9.13
C GLU A 46 16.76 9.21 10.51
N ASP A 47 15.78 9.15 11.42
CA ASP A 47 15.97 8.62 12.76
C ASP A 47 15.89 7.07 12.78
N ALA A 48 16.49 6.47 13.81
CA ALA A 48 16.55 5.01 13.93
C ALA A 48 15.18 4.34 14.19
N GLY A 49 14.17 5.11 14.62
CA GLY A 49 12.79 4.65 14.86
C GLY A 49 11.90 4.72 13.63
N ALA A 50 12.23 5.54 12.62
CA ALA A 50 11.42 5.78 11.43
C ALA A 50 10.92 4.50 10.74
N ALA A 51 11.77 3.48 10.62
CA ALA A 51 11.39 2.21 10.00
C ALA A 51 10.31 1.46 10.81
N LYS A 52 10.39 1.51 12.14
CA LYS A 52 9.43 0.89 13.04
C LYS A 52 8.10 1.66 13.00
N ASP A 53 8.15 2.98 13.09
CA ASP A 53 6.95 3.82 13.05
C ASP A 53 6.19 3.65 11.72
N MET A 54 6.92 3.56 10.61
CA MET A 54 6.33 3.25 9.30
C MET A 54 5.68 1.86 9.24
N ALA A 55 6.24 0.87 9.93
CA ALA A 55 5.65 -0.46 10.03
C ALA A 55 4.35 -0.43 10.86
N GLU A 56 4.37 0.24 12.01
CA GLU A 56 3.19 0.42 12.87
C GLU A 56 2.07 1.16 12.15
N LEU A 57 2.37 2.25 11.43
CA LEU A 57 1.38 2.98 10.63
C LEU A 57 0.75 2.10 9.54
N ARG A 58 1.55 1.25 8.89
CA ARG A 58 1.04 0.31 7.87
C ARG A 58 0.12 -0.75 8.48
N GLU A 59 0.46 -1.23 9.67
CA GLU A 59 -0.38 -2.18 10.40
C GLU A 59 -1.72 -1.55 10.80
N LEU A 60 -1.70 -0.35 11.37
CA LEU A 60 -2.91 0.42 11.70
C LEU A 60 -3.77 0.68 10.46
N LEU A 61 -3.15 1.07 9.34
CA LEU A 61 -3.86 1.30 8.08
C LEU A 61 -4.48 0.01 7.54
N SER A 62 -3.77 -1.13 7.67
CA SER A 62 -4.30 -2.42 7.27
C SER A 62 -5.51 -2.81 8.11
N ALA A 63 -5.41 -2.68 9.43
CA ALA A 63 -6.52 -2.94 10.36
C ALA A 63 -7.74 -2.05 10.06
N TRP A 64 -7.52 -0.75 9.80
CA TRP A 64 -8.60 0.17 9.42
C TRP A 64 -9.25 -0.23 8.08
N ARG A 65 -8.44 -0.60 7.08
CA ARG A 65 -8.94 -1.02 5.77
C ARG A 65 -9.77 -2.30 5.89
N ASP A 66 -9.35 -3.24 6.73
CA ASP A 66 -10.08 -4.48 6.94
C ASP A 66 -11.37 -4.25 7.73
N ALA A 67 -11.36 -3.38 8.74
CA ALA A 67 -12.57 -2.92 9.43
C ALA A 67 -13.56 -2.27 8.46
N LYS A 68 -13.08 -1.38 7.56
CA LYS A 68 -13.93 -0.75 6.53
C LYS A 68 -14.56 -1.77 5.59
N LYS A 69 -13.78 -2.74 5.10
CA LYS A 69 -14.31 -3.85 4.27
C LYS A 69 -15.36 -4.67 5.02
N SER A 70 -15.11 -4.97 6.29
CA SER A 70 -16.03 -5.73 7.15
C SER A 70 -17.36 -4.99 7.32
N MET A 71 -17.32 -3.68 7.60
CA MET A 71 -18.52 -2.84 7.71
C MET A 71 -19.34 -2.84 6.42
N ILE A 72 -18.70 -2.61 5.27
CA ILE A 72 -19.39 -2.62 3.96
C ILE A 72 -20.03 -3.99 3.69
N LYS A 73 -19.32 -5.08 3.99
CA LYS A 73 -19.85 -6.43 3.84
C LYS A 73 -21.08 -6.65 4.73
N ALA A 74 -21.02 -6.23 5.99
CA ALA A 74 -22.13 -6.36 6.93
C ALA A 74 -23.35 -5.55 6.48
N VAL A 75 -23.15 -4.31 6.02
CA VAL A 75 -24.22 -3.46 5.47
C VAL A 75 -24.86 -4.10 4.25
N MET A 76 -24.06 -4.62 3.31
CA MET A 76 -24.58 -5.27 2.11
C MET A 76 -25.37 -6.55 2.44
N GLN A 77 -24.89 -7.33 3.40
CA GLN A 77 -25.57 -8.53 3.88
C GLN A 77 -26.89 -8.20 4.57
N TRP A 78 -26.91 -7.17 5.43
CA TRP A 78 -28.13 -6.70 6.07
C TRP A 78 -29.13 -6.18 5.03
N LEU A 79 -28.68 -5.37 4.08
CA LEU A 79 -29.52 -4.84 3.00
C LEU A 79 -30.11 -5.96 2.13
N GLY A 80 -29.32 -6.99 1.79
CA GLY A 80 -29.83 -8.15 1.06
C GLY A 80 -30.94 -8.87 1.84
N ARG A 81 -30.77 -9.04 3.16
CA ARG A 81 -31.79 -9.66 4.02
C ARG A 81 -33.06 -8.81 4.14
N THR A 82 -32.92 -7.49 4.32
CA THR A 82 -34.08 -6.59 4.40
C THR A 82 -34.82 -6.54 3.08
N MET A 83 -34.13 -6.47 1.95
CA MET A 83 -34.74 -6.52 0.62
C MET A 83 -35.50 -7.83 0.38
N ALA A 84 -34.91 -8.98 0.71
CA ALA A 84 -35.59 -10.27 0.57
C ALA A 84 -36.85 -10.36 1.45
N ALA A 85 -36.78 -9.90 2.71
CA ALA A 85 -37.93 -9.86 3.61
C ALA A 85 -39.04 -8.94 3.07
N LEU A 86 -38.68 -7.76 2.55
CA LEU A 86 -39.63 -6.84 1.93
C LEU A 86 -40.33 -7.47 0.73
N VAL A 87 -39.61 -8.19 -0.14
CA VAL A 87 -40.20 -8.91 -1.28
C VAL A 87 -41.21 -9.96 -0.80
N LEU A 88 -40.89 -10.73 0.23
CA LEU A 88 -41.81 -11.72 0.80
C LEU A 88 -43.07 -11.06 1.38
N VAL A 89 -42.93 -9.96 2.10
CA VAL A 89 -44.08 -9.18 2.63
C VAL A 89 -44.95 -8.67 1.50
N LEU A 90 -44.35 -8.06 0.46
CA LEU A 90 -45.10 -7.58 -0.71
C LEU A 90 -45.81 -8.72 -1.44
N LEU A 91 -45.18 -9.89 -1.57
CA LEU A 91 -45.79 -11.06 -2.18
C LEU A 91 -46.97 -11.59 -1.35
N ALA A 92 -46.82 -11.70 -0.03
CA ALA A 92 -47.90 -12.13 0.87
C ALA A 92 -49.12 -11.20 0.79
N LEU A 93 -48.90 -9.89 0.72
CA LEU A 93 -49.96 -8.89 0.52
C LEU A 93 -50.62 -9.06 -0.85
N ARG A 94 -49.84 -9.26 -1.92
CA ARG A 94 -50.36 -9.42 -3.29
C ARG A 94 -51.16 -10.72 -3.47
N LEU A 95 -50.74 -11.80 -2.81
CA LEU A 95 -51.41 -13.11 -2.87
C LEU A 95 -52.62 -13.21 -1.92
N GLY A 96 -52.93 -12.17 -1.13
CA GLY A 96 -54.11 -12.15 -0.28
C GLY A 96 -54.02 -13.02 0.97
N PHE A 97 -52.80 -13.36 1.41
CA PHE A 97 -52.54 -14.20 2.60
C PHE A 97 -53.26 -13.72 3.88
N PRO A 98 -53.43 -12.41 4.16
CA PRO A 98 -54.21 -11.94 5.31
C PRO A 98 -55.70 -12.34 5.30
N GLY A 99 -56.24 -12.70 4.13
CA GLY A 99 -57.61 -13.19 3.98
C GLY A 99 -57.78 -14.67 4.36
N TRP A 100 -56.70 -15.45 4.48
CA TRP A 100 -56.74 -16.88 4.83
C TRP A 100 -56.66 -17.13 6.35
N LEU A 101 -56.33 -16.09 7.12
CA LEU A 101 -56.22 -16.13 8.59
C LEU A 101 -57.54 -15.76 9.32
N LYS A 102 -58.63 -15.56 8.57
CA LYS A 102 -60.01 -15.47 9.09
C LYS A 102 -60.68 -16.84 9.00
#